data_AF-A0AAP9E0P1-F1
#
_entry.id   AF-A0AAP9E0P1-F1
#
_cell.length_a   1.000
_cell.length_b   1.000
_cell.length_c   1.000
_cell.angle_alpha   90.00
_cell.angle_beta   90.00
_cell.angle_gamma   90.00
#
_symmetry.space_group_name_H-M   'P 1'
#
loop_
_entity.id
_entity.type
_entity.pdbx_description
1 polymer ?
#
loop_
_entity_poly.entity_id
_entity_poly.type
_entity_poly.pdbx_seq_one_letter_code
_entity_poly.pdbx_strand_id
1 'polypeptide(L)' 'MMSELDELLRQKAEIEARIVEVRAHEIDRLKLEFANLAYKLRELNGLPKAIAENFTDKAGTFNPFRVMNVKKA' A
#
# COMPACT_ATOMS: atom_id res chain seq x y z
N MET A 1 -6.01 42.84 -2.43
CA MET A 1 -4.75 42.13 -2.12
C MET A 1 -5.10 41.02 -1.16
N MET A 2 -4.68 39.78 -1.42
CA MET A 2 -4.75 38.73 -0.39
C MET A 2 -3.81 39.11 0.75
N SER A 3 -4.24 38.85 1.99
CA SER A 3 -3.38 39.06 3.15
C SER A 3 -2.26 38.02 3.17
N GLU A 4 -1.14 38.34 3.82
CA GLU A 4 -0.05 37.38 4.03
C GLU A 4 -0.54 36.10 4.75
N LEU A 5 -1.56 36.24 5.61
CA LEU A 5 -2.23 35.13 6.26
C LEU A 5 -2.97 34.22 5.26
N ASP A 6 -3.66 34.79 4.27
CA ASP A 6 -4.39 34.01 3.25
C ASP A 6 -3.42 33.20 2.38
N GLU A 7 -2.27 33.77 2.03
CA GLU A 7 -1.23 33.05 1.26
C GLU A 7 -0.60 31.92 2.09
N LEU A 8 -0.33 32.15 3.37
CA LEU A 8 0.17 31.10 4.27
C LEU A 8 -0.83 29.95 4.45
N LEU A 9 -2.13 30.25 4.58
CA LEU A 9 -3.18 29.24 4.66
C LEU A 9 -3.30 28.43 3.36
N ARG A 10 -3.16 29.09 2.20
CA ARG A 10 -3.14 28.43 0.89
C ARG A 10 -1.96 27.46 0.76
N GLN A 11 -0.75 27.91 1.13
CA GLN A 11 0.45 27.09 1.10
C GLN A 11 0.37 25.89 2.05
N LYS A 12 -0.19 26.09 3.24
CA LYS A 12 -0.42 24.99 4.20
C LYS A 12 -1.33 23.91 3.59
N ALA A 13 -2.45 24.31 2.99
CA ALA A 13 -3.38 23.36 2.37
C ALA A 13 -2.72 22.58 1.22
N GLU A 14 -1.89 23.23 0.42
CA GLU A 14 -1.12 22.58 -0.66
C GLU A 14 -0.13 21.54 -0.12
N ILE A 15 0.59 21.88 0.96
CA ILE A 15 1.54 20.95 1.61
C ILE A 15 0.79 19.76 2.21
N GLU A 16 -0.34 19.98 2.89
CA GLU A 16 -1.16 18.90 3.46
C GLU A 16 -1.66 17.94 2.37
N ALA A 17 -2.12 18.46 1.23
CA ALA A 17 -2.53 17.64 0.09
C ALA A 17 -1.36 16.78 -0.44
N ARG A 18 -0.17 17.36 -0.60
CA ARG A 18 1.03 16.64 -1.04
C ARG A 18 1.47 15.55 -0.05
N ILE A 19 1.34 15.80 1.25
CA ILE A 19 1.65 14.80 2.29
C ILE A 19 0.72 13.59 2.14
N VAL A 20 -0.57 13.81 1.90
CA VAL A 20 -1.54 12.73 1.70
C VAL A 20 -1.18 11.90 0.46
N GLU A 21 -0.84 12.57 -0.64
CA GLU A 21 -0.43 11.91 -1.88
C GLU A 21 0.84 11.05 -1.69
N VAL A 22 1.88 11.61 -1.08
CA VAL A 22 3.14 10.88 -0.80
C VAL A 22 2.88 9.67 0.11
N ARG A 23 2.05 9.83 1.14
CA ARG A 23 1.67 8.71 2.03
C ARG A 23 0.90 7.63 1.30
N ALA A 24 0.03 7.98 0.36
CA ALA A 24 -0.69 7.01 -0.46
C ALA A 24 0.28 6.18 -1.32
N HIS A 25 1.24 6.84 -1.98
CA HIS A 25 2.28 6.15 -2.76
C HIS A 25 3.16 5.24 -1.89
N GLU A 26 3.51 5.68 -0.68
CA GLU A 26 4.27 4.87 0.26
C GLU A 26 3.50 3.61 0.69
N ILE A 27 2.21 3.73 0.96
CA ILE A 27 1.35 2.59 1.27
C ILE A 27 1.35 1.59 0.12
N ASP A 28 1.19 2.05 -1.13
CA ASP A 28 1.17 1.14 -2.29
C ASP A 28 2.52 0.44 -2.51
N ARG A 29 3.64 1.11 -2.24
CA ARG A 29 4.97 0.49 -2.23
C ARG A 29 5.06 -0.62 -1.17
N LEU A 30 4.68 -0.33 0.07
CA LEU A 30 4.71 -1.30 1.17
C LEU A 30 3.82 -2.51 0.91
N LYS A 31 2.64 -2.30 0.30
CA LYS A 31 1.74 -3.38 -0.13
C LYS A 31 2.40 -4.30 -1.15
N LEU A 32 3.12 -3.74 -2.12
CA LEU A 32 3.86 -4.51 -3.12
C LEU A 32 5.02 -5.29 -2.51
N GLU A 33 5.80 -4.67 -1.63
CA GLU A 33 6.88 -5.34 -0.90
C GLU A 33 6.35 -6.52 -0.07
N PHE A 34 5.25 -6.31 0.64
CA PHE A 34 4.63 -7.35 1.44
C PHE A 34 4.06 -8.48 0.59
N ALA A 35 3.39 -8.17 -0.53
CA ALA A 35 2.89 -9.19 -1.45
C ALA A 35 4.01 -10.05 -2.03
N ASN A 36 5.14 -9.42 -2.39
CA ASN A 36 6.33 -10.13 -2.87
C ASN A 36 6.96 -11.01 -1.78
N LEU A 37 7.09 -10.51 -0.56
CA LEU A 37 7.61 -11.28 0.57
C LEU A 37 6.72 -12.48 0.90
N ALA A 38 5.40 -12.27 0.97
CA ALA A 38 4.43 -13.33 1.21
C ALA A 38 4.51 -14.42 0.14
N TYR A 39 4.63 -14.03 -1.14
CA TYR A 39 4.84 -14.97 -2.23
C TYR A 39 6.12 -15.80 -2.03
N LYS A 40 7.26 -15.16 -1.77
CA LYS A 40 8.54 -15.85 -1.53
C LYS A 40 8.47 -16.81 -0.33
N LEU A 41 7.88 -16.37 0.78
CA LEU A 41 7.71 -17.20 1.96
C LEU A 41 6.79 -18.40 1.69
N ARG A 42 5.76 -18.23 0.86
CA ARG A 42 4.87 -19.34 0.47
C ARG A 42 5.62 -20.41 -0.32
N GLU A 43 6.44 -20.02 -1.29
CA GLU A 43 7.28 -20.93 -2.08
C GLU A 43 8.25 -21.73 -1.20
N LEU A 44 8.75 -21.11 -0.13
CA LEU A 44 9.68 -21.74 0.82
C LEU A 44 8.98 -22.51 1.95
N ASN A 45 7.64 -22.66 1.90
CA ASN A 45 6.82 -23.20 3.00
C ASN A 45 7.03 -22.51 4.36
N GLY A 46 7.52 -21.26 4.34
CA GLY A 46 7.81 -20.44 5.52
C GLY A 46 6.70 -19.44 5.86
N LEU A 47 5.66 -19.31 5.03
CA LEU A 47 4.54 -18.42 5.31
C LEU A 47 3.59 -19.07 6.34
N PRO A 48 3.31 -18.42 7.49
CA PRO A 48 2.36 -18.95 8.47
C PRO A 48 0.98 -19.22 7.86
N LYS A 49 0.35 -20.35 8.24
CA LYS A 49 -0.92 -20.79 7.66
C LYS A 49 -2.02 -19.73 7.73
N ALA A 50 -2.17 -19.07 8.89
CA ALA A 50 -3.15 -17.99 9.07
C ALA A 50 -2.92 -16.82 8.09
N ILE A 51 -1.67 -16.50 7.75
CA ILE A 51 -1.37 -15.47 6.76
C ILE A 51 -1.67 -15.99 5.34
N ALA A 52 -1.31 -17.24 5.05
CA ALA A 52 -1.58 -17.85 3.76
C ALA A 52 -3.09 -17.91 3.45
N GLU A 53 -3.92 -18.20 4.45
CA GLU A 53 -5.39 -18.21 4.34
C GLU A 53 -5.95 -16.84 3.94
N ASN A 54 -5.41 -15.75 4.48
CA ASN A 54 -5.81 -14.39 4.08
C ASN A 54 -5.50 -14.06 2.61
N PHE A 55 -4.55 -14.76 2.00
CA PHE A 55 -4.20 -14.61 0.58
C PHE A 55 -4.83 -15.64 -0.35
N THR A 56 -5.56 -16.60 0.21
CA THR A 56 -6.14 -17.70 -0.54
C THR A 56 -7.64 -17.46 -0.74
N ASP A 57 -8.12 -17.54 -1.98
CA ASP A 57 -9.56 -17.42 -2.23
C ASP A 57 -10.34 -18.70 -1.89
N LYS A 58 -11.67 -18.63 -2.03
CA LYS A 58 -12.57 -19.76 -1.78
C LYS A 58 -12.31 -20.96 -2.70
N ALA A 59 -11.64 -20.76 -3.83
CA ALA A 59 -11.26 -21.81 -4.76
C ALA A 59 -9.87 -22.41 -4.44
N GLY A 60 -9.19 -21.94 -3.39
CA GLY A 60 -7.88 -22.42 -2.98
C GLY A 60 -6.71 -21.74 -3.71
N THR A 61 -6.95 -20.68 -4.46
CA THR A 61 -5.90 -19.96 -5.20
C THR A 61 -5.22 -18.92 -4.32
N PHE A 62 -3.93 -19.12 -4.06
CA PHE A 62 -3.10 -18.15 -3.33
C PHE A 62 -2.68 -16.99 -4.25
N ASN A 63 -3.10 -15.77 -3.93
CA ASN A 63 -2.74 -14.57 -4.70
C ASN A 63 -2.59 -13.33 -3.81
N PRO A 64 -1.38 -13.06 -3.28
CA PRO A 64 -1.15 -11.92 -2.40
C PRO A 64 -1.25 -10.58 -3.15
N PHE A 65 -0.89 -10.53 -4.44
CA PHE A 65 -0.96 -9.30 -5.24
C PHE A 65 -2.39 -8.80 -5.42
N ARG A 66 -3.33 -9.73 -5.68
CA ARG A 66 -4.75 -9.41 -5.80
C ARG A 66 -5.33 -8.90 -4.48
N VAL A 67 -5.01 -9.56 -3.37
CA VAL A 67 -5.51 -9.16 -2.04
C VAL A 67 -4.95 -7.80 -1.63
N MET A 68 -3.68 -7.54 -1.93
CA MET A 68 -3.05 -6.24 -1.65
C MET A 68 -3.42 -5.15 -2.67
N ASN A 69 -4.18 -5.46 -3.72
CA ASN A 69 -4.53 -4.57 -4.82
C ASN A 69 -3.32 -3.87 -5.48
N VAL A 70 -2.27 -4.65 -5.74
CA VAL A 70 -1.03 -4.18 -6.38
C VAL A 70 -0.71 -5.01 -7.62
N LYS A 71 -0.03 -4.41 -8.59
CA LYS A 71 0.42 -5.11 -9.79
C LYS A 71 1.73 -5.84 -9.52
N LYS A 72 1.83 -7.07 -10.00
CA LYS A 72 3.11 -7.78 -10.07
C LYS A 72 3.95 -7.08 -11.14
N ALA A 73 5.15 -6.63 -10.76
CA ALA A 73 6.13 -6.06 -11.68
C ALA A 73 6.69 -7.12 -12.62
#